data_AF-S8DK97-F1
#
_entry.id   AF-S8DK97-F1
#
_cell.length_a   1.000
_cell.length_b   1.000
_cell.length_c   1.000
_cell.angle_alpha   90.00
_cell.angle_beta   90.00
_cell.angle_gamma   90.00
#
_symmetry.space_group_name_H-M   'P 1'
#
loop_
_entity.id
_entity.type
_entity.pdbx_description
1 polymer ?
#
loop_
_entity_poly.entity_id
_entity_poly.type
_entity_poly.pdbx_seq_one_letter_code
_entity_poly.pdbx_strand_id
1 'polypeptide(L)'
;MESFLNVSPGQRDAHHQTLSYDSIFFPSDERLPRLVSLPTSPLSKPLGDPPFWCGRMPHPEMYMDYIAEGLGSRSWRWQVIDRLEGMRVPFATPFIVFYPSVSRDGMPFEVNQGICQIKEKMVPDARSWRGSLLVAKFRDQQYSEYMNMSMADFPIIKNWLSKTPMPCQ
;
A
#
# COMPACT_ATOMS: atom_id res chain seq x y z
N MET A 1 27.88 40.43 -39.50
CA MET A 1 27.89 40.03 -38.08
C MET A 1 26.49 40.25 -37.56
N GLU A 2 25.68 39.19 -37.47
CA GLU A 2 24.64 39.00 -36.44
C GLU A 2 24.27 37.51 -36.50
N SER A 3 24.60 36.84 -35.41
CA SER A 3 24.40 35.42 -35.15
C SER A 3 23.18 35.28 -34.25
N PHE A 4 22.11 34.64 -34.73
CA PHE A 4 20.99 34.23 -33.88
C PHE A 4 20.74 32.72 -34.04
N LEU A 5 21.40 32.00 -33.12
CA LEU A 5 20.92 30.87 -32.32
C LEU A 5 20.11 29.78 -33.04
N ASN A 6 20.84 28.70 -33.33
CA ASN A 6 20.35 27.32 -33.33
C ASN A 6 19.50 27.07 -32.07
N VAL A 7 18.21 26.82 -32.24
CA VAL A 7 17.37 26.24 -31.20
C VAL A 7 17.49 24.72 -31.29
N SER A 8 18.26 24.14 -30.36
CA SER A 8 18.29 22.69 -30.16
C SER A 8 16.91 22.18 -29.73
N PRO A 9 16.34 21.14 -30.36
CA PRO A 9 15.12 20.50 -29.89
C PRO A 9 15.46 19.57 -28.73
N GLY A 10 15.62 20.15 -27.54
CA GLY A 10 15.91 19.45 -26.31
C GLY A 10 14.93 19.85 -25.21
N GLN A 11 13.65 19.52 -25.36
CA GLN A 11 12.73 19.37 -24.23
C GLN A 11 11.55 18.50 -24.67
N ARG A 12 11.77 17.17 -24.69
CA ARG A 12 10.64 16.25 -24.71
C ARG A 12 10.11 16.20 -23.29
N ASP A 13 8.87 16.63 -23.12
CA ASP A 13 8.13 16.51 -21.87
C ASP A 13 8.25 15.09 -21.35
N ALA A 14 8.87 14.92 -20.18
CA ALA A 14 8.82 13.67 -19.46
C ALA A 14 7.35 13.45 -19.08
N HIS A 15 6.68 12.56 -19.81
CA HIS A 15 5.36 12.08 -19.47
C HIS A 15 5.40 11.56 -18.02
N HIS A 16 4.76 12.29 -17.11
CA HIS A 16 4.57 11.91 -15.72
C HIS A 16 3.56 10.75 -15.68
N GLN A 17 3.99 9.57 -16.11
CA GLN A 17 3.10 8.44 -16.30
C GLN A 17 2.77 7.81 -14.94
N THR A 18 1.48 7.84 -14.61
CA THR A 18 0.92 6.98 -13.57
C THR A 18 1.15 5.53 -13.98
N LEU A 19 1.82 4.77 -13.12
CA LEU A 19 2.04 3.33 -13.30
C LEU A 19 1.17 2.59 -12.31
N SER A 20 0.70 1.40 -12.68
CA SER A 20 -0.10 0.58 -11.78
C SER A 20 0.49 -0.81 -11.63
N TYR A 21 0.31 -1.37 -10.43
CA TYR A 21 0.85 -2.67 -10.05
C TYR A 21 -0.23 -3.54 -9.42
N ASP A 22 -0.20 -4.83 -9.74
CA ASP A 22 -1.12 -5.78 -9.13
C ASP A 22 -0.86 -5.88 -7.63
N SER A 23 -1.92 -5.71 -6.85
CA SER A 23 -1.92 -5.64 -5.38
C SER A 23 -3.07 -6.49 -4.83
N ILE A 24 -2.90 -7.08 -3.65
CA ILE A 24 -3.98 -7.86 -3.01
C ILE A 24 -4.82 -6.93 -2.13
N PHE A 25 -6.10 -6.85 -2.45
CA PHE A 25 -7.09 -6.06 -1.74
C PHE A 25 -7.91 -6.92 -0.79
N PHE A 26 -8.05 -6.46 0.46
CA PHE A 26 -8.88 -7.04 1.50
C PHE A 26 -10.02 -6.06 1.81
N PRO A 27 -11.20 -6.20 1.20
CA PRO A 27 -12.33 -5.33 1.51
C PRO A 27 -12.74 -5.47 2.99
N SER A 28 -13.27 -4.41 3.59
CA SER A 28 -13.82 -4.48 4.95
C SER A 28 -15.14 -5.24 5.03
N ASP A 29 -15.88 -5.29 3.92
CA ASP A 29 -17.16 -6.00 3.78
C ASP A 29 -17.00 -7.53 3.61
N GLU A 30 -18.08 -8.21 3.25
CA GLU A 30 -18.14 -9.67 3.11
C GLU A 30 -17.49 -10.22 1.82
N ARG A 31 -16.98 -9.35 0.94
CA ARG A 31 -16.36 -9.80 -0.32
C ARG A 31 -15.02 -10.48 -0.05
N LEU A 32 -14.65 -11.41 -0.95
CA LEU A 32 -13.38 -12.11 -0.86
C LEU A 32 -12.18 -11.21 -1.24
N PRO A 33 -10.98 -11.49 -0.69
CA PRO A 33 -9.75 -10.86 -1.14
C PRO A 33 -9.51 -11.10 -2.63
N ARG A 34 -9.01 -10.07 -3.34
CA ARG A 34 -8.83 -10.11 -4.80
C ARG A 34 -7.66 -9.26 -5.25
N LEU A 35 -7.16 -9.51 -6.46
CA LEU A 35 -6.19 -8.63 -7.10
C LEU A 35 -6.86 -7.35 -7.60
N VAL A 36 -6.19 -6.22 -7.40
CA VAL A 36 -6.56 -4.89 -7.94
C VAL A 36 -5.30 -4.17 -8.42
N SER A 37 -5.48 -3.13 -9.22
CA SER A 37 -4.39 -2.36 -9.81
C SER A 37 -4.09 -1.11 -8.98
N LEU A 38 -3.06 -1.14 -8.13
CA LEU A 38 -2.63 0.02 -7.33
C LEU A 38 -1.89 1.01 -8.23
N PRO A 39 -2.45 2.20 -8.53
CA PRO A 39 -1.73 3.20 -9.26
C PRO A 39 -0.78 3.96 -8.33
N THR A 40 0.25 4.48 -8.96
CA THR A 40 1.36 5.16 -8.34
C THR A 40 1.73 6.38 -9.17
N SER A 41 1.94 7.52 -8.54
CA SER A 41 2.44 8.74 -9.19
C SER A 41 3.94 8.91 -8.94
N PRO A 42 4.68 9.58 -9.84
CA PRO A 42 6.08 9.92 -9.58
C PRO A 42 6.19 10.93 -8.42
N LEU A 43 7.14 10.72 -7.52
CA LEU A 43 7.48 11.69 -6.48
C LEU A 43 8.40 12.76 -7.03
N SER A 44 8.04 14.03 -6.84
CA SER A 44 8.90 15.16 -7.19
C SER A 44 10.11 15.32 -6.27
N LYS A 45 10.06 14.73 -5.06
CA LYS A 45 11.15 14.72 -4.08
C LYS A 45 11.23 13.33 -3.43
N PRO A 46 12.44 12.74 -3.29
CA PRO A 46 12.61 11.52 -2.52
C PRO A 46 12.11 11.72 -1.09
N LEU A 47 11.23 10.83 -0.62
CA LEU A 47 10.85 10.77 0.78
C LEU A 47 11.74 9.71 1.44
N GLY A 48 12.22 9.99 2.66
CA GLY A 48 13.30 9.24 3.33
C GLY A 48 12.91 7.87 3.89
N ASP A 49 11.65 7.43 3.77
CA ASP A 49 11.13 6.20 4.37
C ASP A 49 10.36 5.34 3.33
N PRO A 50 10.24 4.02 3.50
CA PRO A 50 9.29 3.21 2.74
C PRO A 50 7.87 3.75 2.96
N PRO A 51 6.92 3.52 2.03
CA PRO A 51 7.04 2.87 0.72
C PRO A 51 7.71 3.73 -0.37
N PHE A 52 8.25 4.91 -0.03
CA PHE A 52 8.55 5.96 -1.00
C PHE A 52 9.95 5.90 -1.62
N TRP A 53 10.78 4.94 -1.19
CA TRP A 53 12.16 4.79 -1.66
C TRP A 53 12.29 4.53 -3.17
N CYS A 54 11.28 3.94 -3.79
CA CYS A 54 11.22 3.76 -5.24
C CYS A 54 10.95 5.06 -6.03
N GLY A 55 10.82 6.21 -5.36
CA GLY A 55 10.50 7.49 -6.00
C GLY A 55 9.07 7.57 -6.53
N ARG A 56 8.16 6.75 -6.01
CA ARG A 56 6.74 6.73 -6.39
C ARG A 56 5.83 6.83 -5.15
N MET A 57 4.74 7.57 -5.30
CA MET A 57 3.68 7.71 -4.30
C MET A 57 2.56 6.72 -4.64
N PRO A 58 2.28 5.72 -3.79
CA PRO A 58 1.11 4.86 -3.98
C PRO A 58 -0.18 5.61 -3.65
N HIS A 59 -1.27 5.19 -4.30
CA HIS A 59 -2.62 5.73 -4.07
C HIS A 59 -3.58 4.68 -3.51
N PRO A 60 -3.32 4.10 -2.32
CA PRO A 60 -4.21 3.09 -1.74
C PRO A 60 -5.58 3.67 -1.35
N GLU A 61 -5.69 5.00 -1.19
CA GLU A 61 -6.92 5.69 -0.81
C GLU A 61 -8.10 5.43 -1.75
N MET A 62 -7.89 5.14 -3.04
CA MET A 62 -9.03 4.88 -3.95
C MET A 62 -9.70 3.53 -3.70
N TYR A 63 -9.12 2.69 -2.85
CA TYR A 63 -9.68 1.41 -2.43
C TYR A 63 -10.18 1.43 -0.97
N MET A 64 -10.00 2.55 -0.27
CA MET A 64 -10.36 2.69 1.13
C MET A 64 -11.65 3.48 1.27
N ASP A 65 -12.76 2.75 1.36
CA ASP A 65 -14.06 3.35 1.57
C ASP A 65 -14.07 4.23 2.82
N TYR A 66 -14.76 5.37 2.74
CA TYR A 66 -14.94 6.32 3.84
C TYR A 66 -13.68 7.06 4.34
N ILE A 67 -12.55 6.91 3.65
CA ILE A 67 -11.32 7.62 3.97
C ILE A 67 -11.47 9.13 3.76
N ALA A 68 -10.76 9.92 4.58
CA ALA A 68 -10.72 11.37 4.43
C ALA A 68 -10.05 11.78 3.10
N GLU A 69 -10.75 12.60 2.33
CA GLU A 69 -10.28 13.14 1.06
C GLU A 69 -9.45 14.41 1.27
N GLY A 70 -8.60 14.75 0.30
CA GLY A 70 -7.77 15.96 0.32
C GLY A 70 -6.58 15.96 1.28
N LEU A 71 -6.42 14.91 2.11
CA LEU A 71 -5.27 14.78 3.02
C LEU A 71 -4.08 14.03 2.40
N GLY A 72 -4.23 13.48 1.19
CA GLY A 72 -3.19 12.70 0.51
C GLY A 72 -2.71 11.53 1.36
N SER A 73 -1.40 11.29 1.41
CA SER A 73 -0.79 10.19 2.16
C SER A 73 -0.96 10.27 3.69
N ARG A 74 -1.58 11.34 4.22
CA ARG A 74 -1.91 11.46 5.64
C ARG A 74 -3.21 10.77 6.03
N SER A 75 -4.05 10.39 5.07
CA SER A 75 -5.34 9.74 5.36
C SER A 75 -5.22 8.24 5.62
N TRP A 76 -4.08 7.64 5.28
CA TRP A 76 -3.74 6.24 5.48
C TRP A 76 -2.38 6.08 6.15
N ARG A 77 -2.13 4.88 6.67
CA ARG A 77 -0.85 4.44 7.22
C ARG A 77 -0.43 3.13 6.55
N TRP A 78 0.77 2.67 6.87
CA TRP A 78 1.32 1.45 6.31
C TRP A 78 2.09 0.64 7.36
N GLN A 79 2.22 -0.66 7.12
CA GLN A 79 3.11 -1.54 7.86
C GLN A 79 3.89 -2.45 6.90
N VAL A 80 5.13 -2.73 7.27
CA VAL A 80 5.99 -3.66 6.54
C VAL A 80 5.71 -5.09 6.98
N ILE A 81 5.64 -5.97 5.99
CA ILE A 81 5.62 -7.43 6.14
C ILE A 81 6.94 -7.92 5.56
N ASP A 82 7.98 -7.93 6.38
CA ASP A 82 9.31 -8.42 6.01
C ASP A 82 9.57 -9.85 6.48
N ARG A 83 8.76 -10.39 7.39
CA ARG A 83 8.91 -11.75 7.94
C ARG A 83 7.60 -12.29 8.50
N LEU A 84 7.51 -13.62 8.63
CA LEU A 84 6.47 -14.28 9.42
C LEU A 84 6.98 -14.59 10.83
N GLU A 85 6.05 -14.87 11.74
CA GLU A 85 6.37 -15.34 13.08
C GLU A 85 7.27 -16.60 13.01
N GLY A 86 8.37 -16.60 13.77
CA GLY A 86 9.34 -17.69 13.78
C GLY A 86 10.45 -17.60 12.71
N MET A 87 10.35 -16.70 11.74
CA MET A 87 11.42 -16.48 10.76
C MET A 87 12.55 -15.61 11.34
N ARG A 88 13.80 -16.03 11.13
CA ARG A 88 15.00 -15.28 11.55
C ARG A 88 15.50 -14.30 10.50
N VAL A 89 15.29 -14.63 9.24
CA VAL A 89 15.75 -13.84 8.08
C VAL A 89 14.52 -13.23 7.40
N PRO A 90 14.55 -11.94 7.05
CA PRO A 90 13.47 -11.31 6.29
C PRO A 90 13.35 -11.88 4.87
N PHE A 91 12.18 -11.70 4.26
CA PHE A 91 11.92 -12.00 2.86
C PHE A 91 12.89 -11.24 1.95
N ALA A 92 13.30 -11.88 0.86
CA ALA A 92 14.03 -11.19 -0.21
C ALA A 92 13.15 -10.11 -0.85
N THR A 93 11.86 -10.39 -1.04
CA THR A 93 10.84 -9.49 -1.60
C THR A 93 9.80 -9.16 -0.53
N PRO A 94 9.92 -8.04 0.20
CA PRO A 94 8.99 -7.71 1.28
C PRO A 94 7.64 -7.21 0.74
N PHE A 95 6.64 -7.18 1.60
CA PHE A 95 5.33 -6.58 1.32
C PHE A 95 5.09 -5.36 2.20
N ILE A 96 4.19 -4.48 1.76
CA ILE A 96 3.66 -3.37 2.55
C ILE A 96 2.14 -3.48 2.54
N VAL A 97 1.53 -3.46 3.73
CA VAL A 97 0.09 -3.32 3.90
C VAL A 97 -0.25 -1.86 4.17
N PHE A 98 -1.20 -1.33 3.41
CA PHE A 98 -1.81 -0.02 3.56
C PHE A 98 -3.16 -0.17 4.25
N TYR A 99 -3.47 0.74 5.16
CA TYR A 99 -4.73 0.75 5.91
C TYR A 99 -5.19 2.18 6.20
N PRO A 100 -6.50 2.43 6.26
CA PRO A 100 -7.00 3.77 6.49
C PRO A 100 -6.76 4.21 7.94
N SER A 101 -6.47 5.50 8.13
CA SER A 101 -6.20 6.07 9.45
C SER A 101 -7.04 7.29 9.79
N VAL A 102 -7.56 8.01 8.79
CA VAL A 102 -8.42 9.18 9.01
C VAL A 102 -9.68 9.00 8.18
N SER A 103 -10.84 8.92 8.83
CA SER A 103 -12.15 8.85 8.17
C SER A 103 -12.67 10.24 7.83
N ARG A 104 -13.64 10.30 6.92
CA ARG A 104 -14.22 11.54 6.41
C ARG A 104 -14.85 12.41 7.52
N ASP A 105 -15.40 11.82 8.56
CA ASP A 105 -16.15 12.49 9.63
C ASP A 105 -15.57 12.28 11.04
N GLY A 106 -14.47 11.53 11.16
CA GLY A 106 -13.86 11.17 12.44
C GLY A 106 -14.44 9.91 13.09
N MET A 107 -15.42 9.24 12.48
CA MET A 107 -15.94 7.97 12.98
C MET A 107 -14.97 6.81 12.72
N PRO A 108 -14.89 5.79 13.60
CA PRO A 108 -14.04 4.63 13.35
C PRO A 108 -14.44 3.88 12.08
N PHE A 109 -13.46 3.40 11.33
CA PHE A 109 -13.70 2.48 10.22
C PHE A 109 -14.34 1.17 10.71
N GLU A 110 -15.15 0.55 9.86
CA GLU A 110 -15.77 -0.74 10.14
C GLU A 110 -14.71 -1.84 10.34
N VAL A 111 -15.03 -2.83 11.16
CA VAL A 111 -14.17 -4.00 11.34
C VAL A 111 -14.11 -4.81 10.04
N ASN A 112 -12.89 -5.15 9.61
CA ASN A 112 -12.68 -5.95 8.42
C ASN A 112 -13.08 -7.43 8.69
N GLN A 113 -14.25 -7.82 8.19
CA GLN A 113 -14.84 -9.13 8.48
C GLN A 113 -14.00 -10.27 7.93
N GLY A 114 -13.45 -10.12 6.72
CA GLY A 114 -12.58 -11.13 6.10
C GLY A 114 -11.34 -11.41 6.95
N ILE A 115 -10.72 -10.38 7.53
CA ILE A 115 -9.54 -10.55 8.41
C ILE A 115 -9.94 -11.13 9.76
N CYS A 116 -11.09 -10.78 10.32
CA CYS A 116 -11.61 -11.42 11.53
C CYS A 116 -11.79 -12.93 11.33
N GLN A 117 -12.31 -13.36 10.18
CA GLN A 117 -12.43 -14.78 9.84
C GLN A 117 -11.06 -15.47 9.71
N ILE A 118 -10.04 -14.78 9.17
CA ILE A 118 -8.67 -15.28 9.09
C ILE A 118 -8.07 -15.56 10.49
N LYS A 119 -8.48 -14.82 11.51
CA LYS A 119 -7.88 -14.93 12.85
C LYS A 119 -8.34 -16.12 13.68
N GLU A 120 -9.32 -16.91 13.23
CA GLU A 120 -9.89 -18.12 13.88
C GLU A 120 -10.39 -17.95 15.34
N LYS A 121 -9.95 -16.93 16.07
CA LYS A 121 -10.33 -16.57 17.43
C LYS A 121 -10.93 -15.16 17.44
N MET A 122 -11.98 -14.96 18.22
CA MET A 122 -12.53 -13.64 18.54
C MET A 122 -11.42 -12.76 19.12
N VAL A 123 -10.95 -11.79 18.34
CA VAL A 123 -10.07 -10.73 18.81
C VAL A 123 -10.96 -9.63 19.38
N PRO A 124 -10.64 -9.06 20.57
CA PRO A 124 -11.37 -7.90 21.08
C PRO A 124 -11.42 -6.80 20.03
N ASP A 125 -12.57 -6.15 19.89
CA ASP A 125 -12.85 -5.15 18.84
C ASP A 125 -11.75 -4.06 18.72
N ALA A 126 -11.12 -3.70 19.84
CA ALA A 126 -10.03 -2.73 19.90
C ALA A 126 -8.74 -3.15 19.16
N ARG A 127 -8.54 -4.43 18.84
CA ARG A 127 -7.32 -4.94 18.15
C ARG A 127 -7.63 -5.52 16.77
N SER A 128 -8.87 -5.41 16.32
CA SER A 128 -9.31 -5.89 15.01
C SER A 128 -8.86 -4.92 13.92
N TRP A 129 -8.48 -5.46 12.77
CA TRP A 129 -8.20 -4.64 11.59
C TRP A 129 -9.48 -3.95 11.14
N ARG A 130 -9.37 -2.66 10.81
CA ARG A 130 -10.50 -1.82 10.42
C ARG A 130 -10.28 -1.21 9.04
N GLY A 131 -11.37 -1.08 8.30
CA GLY A 131 -11.39 -0.61 6.93
C GLY A 131 -10.81 -1.63 5.95
N SER A 132 -10.89 -1.27 4.67
CA SER A 132 -10.33 -2.07 3.59
C SER A 132 -8.81 -1.93 3.56
N LEU A 133 -8.08 -3.05 3.44
CA LEU A 133 -6.62 -3.06 3.37
C LEU A 133 -6.15 -3.31 1.94
N LEU A 134 -4.99 -2.78 1.60
CA LEU A 134 -4.33 -3.04 0.34
C LEU A 134 -2.89 -3.49 0.59
N VAL A 135 -2.44 -4.53 -0.09
CA VAL A 135 -1.07 -5.03 0.06
C VAL A 135 -0.35 -4.93 -1.27
N ALA A 136 0.85 -4.36 -1.23
CA ALA A 136 1.77 -4.26 -2.37
C ALA A 136 3.08 -5.00 -2.08
N LYS A 137 3.80 -5.40 -3.12
CA LYS A 137 5.06 -6.14 -3.04
C LYS A 137 6.20 -5.33 -3.63
N PHE A 138 7.39 -5.49 -3.07
CA PHE A 138 8.61 -4.83 -3.53
C PHE A 138 9.67 -5.83 -3.97
N ARG A 139 10.53 -5.36 -4.88
CA ARG A 139 11.62 -6.13 -5.48
C ARG A 139 12.68 -6.58 -4.46
N ASP A 140 12.97 -5.73 -3.48
CA ASP A 140 14.03 -5.95 -2.51
C ASP A 140 13.76 -5.22 -1.18
N GLN A 141 14.63 -5.46 -0.21
CA GLN A 141 14.60 -4.81 1.11
C GLN A 141 14.98 -3.33 1.09
N GLN A 142 15.46 -2.81 -0.05
CA GLN A 142 15.66 -1.39 -0.29
C GLN A 142 14.43 -0.76 -0.93
N TYR A 143 13.33 -1.51 -1.08
CA TYR A 143 12.06 -1.06 -1.64
C TYR A 143 12.26 -0.30 -2.96
N SER A 144 13.19 -0.78 -3.78
CA SER A 144 13.68 -0.09 -4.98
C SER A 144 12.60 0.06 -6.05
N GLU A 145 11.68 -0.90 -6.14
CA GLU A 145 10.63 -0.94 -7.15
C GLU A 145 9.44 -1.78 -6.66
N TYR A 146 8.23 -1.40 -7.08
CA TYR A 146 7.04 -2.23 -6.95
C TYR A 146 7.09 -3.45 -7.87
N MET A 147 6.46 -4.52 -7.43
CA MET A 147 6.25 -5.74 -8.21
C MET A 147 4.76 -6.07 -8.31
N ASN A 148 4.37 -6.63 -9.46
CA ASN A 148 3.05 -7.23 -9.59
C ASN A 148 2.92 -8.44 -8.67
N MET A 149 1.87 -8.42 -7.85
CA MET A 149 1.49 -9.53 -7.00
C MET A 149 0.64 -10.55 -7.76
N SER A 150 0.58 -11.76 -7.23
CA SER A 150 -0.31 -12.81 -7.70
C SER A 150 -1.07 -13.41 -6.52
N MET A 151 -2.12 -14.19 -6.79
CA MET A 151 -2.83 -14.90 -5.71
C MET A 151 -1.96 -15.96 -5.00
N ALA A 152 -0.77 -16.29 -5.52
CA ALA A 152 0.20 -17.12 -4.81
C ALA A 152 0.85 -16.40 -3.62
N ASP A 153 0.80 -15.07 -3.56
CA ASP A 153 1.26 -14.28 -2.41
C ASP A 153 0.24 -14.28 -1.26
N PHE A 154 -1.02 -14.60 -1.53
CA PHE A 154 -2.11 -14.56 -0.55
C PHE A 154 -1.86 -15.39 0.72
N PRO A 155 -1.36 -16.65 0.66
CA PRO A 155 -1.11 -17.43 1.86
C PRO A 155 -0.12 -16.78 2.84
N ILE A 156 0.89 -16.07 2.32
CA ILE A 156 1.89 -15.36 3.14
C ILE A 156 1.22 -14.21 3.90
N ILE A 157 0.43 -13.41 3.18
CA ILE A 157 -0.27 -12.25 3.74
C ILE A 157 -1.33 -12.71 4.75
N LYS A 158 -2.09 -13.76 4.40
CA LYS A 158 -3.07 -14.38 5.29
C LYS A 158 -2.42 -14.86 6.58
N ASN A 159 -1.26 -15.54 6.49
CA ASN A 159 -0.53 -15.98 7.67
C ASN A 159 -0.13 -14.80 8.57
N TRP A 160 0.45 -13.75 7.98
CA TRP A 160 0.83 -12.55 8.74
C TRP A 160 -0.38 -11.87 9.39
N LEU A 161 -1.47 -11.66 8.66
CA LEU A 161 -2.71 -11.07 9.18
C LEU A 161 -3.32 -11.90 10.32
N SER A 162 -3.16 -13.23 10.30
CA SER A 162 -3.66 -14.11 11.37
C SER A 162 -2.97 -13.86 12.71
N LYS A 163 -1.73 -13.34 12.69
CA LYS A 163 -0.89 -13.15 13.88
C LYS A 163 -0.76 -11.68 14.27
N THR A 164 -0.88 -10.76 13.33
CA THR A 164 -0.63 -9.34 13.58
C THR A 164 -1.91 -8.60 13.98
N PRO A 165 -1.98 -7.99 15.19
CA PRO A 165 -3.09 -7.10 15.56
C PRO A 165 -3.03 -5.78 14.81
N MET A 166 -4.17 -5.07 14.75
CA MET A 166 -4.16 -3.69 14.28
C MET A 166 -3.28 -2.85 15.21
N PRO A 167 -2.36 -2.02 14.69
CA PRO A 167 -1.52 -1.15 15.52
C PRO A 167 -2.38 -0.14 16.29
N CYS A 168 -2.07 0.12 17.57
CA CYS A 168 -2.73 1.21 18.31
C CYS A 168 -2.58 2.53 17.54
N GLN A 169 -3.72 3.20 17.28
CA GLN A 169 -3.78 4.44 16.50
C GLN A 169 -3.46 5.66 17.34
#